data_AF-A0A8K1IA98-F1
#
_entry.id   AF-A0A8K1IA98-F1
#
_cell.length_a   1.000
_cell.length_b   1.000
_cell.length_c   1.000
_cell.angle_alpha   90.00
_cell.angle_beta   90.00
_cell.angle_gamma   90.00
#
_symmetry.space_group_name_H-M   'P 1'
#
loop_
_entity.id
_entity.type
_entity.pdbx_description
1 polymer ?
#
loop_
_entity_poly.entity_id
_entity_poly.type
_entity_poly.pdbx_seq_one_letter_code
_entity_poly.pdbx_strand_id
1 'polypeptide(L)'
;AMFDILEADIVIMQECKIQRKDLTDEMVLVPGWDVFFSLPKHKKGYSGVAIYTRNATCAPIRAEEGILGVLTPPGSSIPWRDLPPDQHIGGYPRAGQLSSEVDAATLDSEGRCVVLEFPAFVLIGTYSPATRDSSRDDFRLGYLNALDVRVRNLVAQGKEVILTGDLNVILEELDTCNLREMLRKEGMT
;
A
#
# COMPACT_ATOMS: atom_id res chain seq x y z
N ALA A 1 5.43 24.34 -4.03
CA ALA A 1 6.80 24.28 -3.48
C ALA A 1 7.35 22.86 -3.51
N MET A 2 6.93 21.94 -2.63
CA MET A 2 7.47 20.56 -2.62
C MET A 2 7.17 19.79 -3.92
N PHE A 3 5.91 19.77 -4.38
CA PHE A 3 5.53 19.08 -5.61
C PHE A 3 6.23 19.60 -6.87
N ASP A 4 6.59 20.89 -6.88
CA ASP A 4 7.32 21.50 -7.99
C ASP A 4 8.80 21.09 -7.96
N ILE A 5 9.41 21.00 -6.77
CA ILE A 5 10.81 20.59 -6.58
C ILE A 5 11.03 19.12 -6.96
N LEU A 6 10.05 18.26 -6.68
CA LEU A 6 10.17 16.83 -6.97
C LEU A 6 10.14 16.52 -8.47
N GLU A 7 9.69 17.47 -9.31
CA GLU A 7 9.59 17.31 -10.77
C GLU A 7 8.92 15.98 -11.20
N ALA A 8 7.89 15.57 -10.44
CA ALA A 8 7.20 14.30 -10.62
C ALA A 8 5.74 14.51 -11.09
N ASP A 9 5.16 13.44 -11.64
CA ASP A 9 3.71 13.34 -11.94
C ASP A 9 2.96 12.50 -10.90
N ILE A 10 3.66 11.62 -10.18
CA ILE A 10 3.12 10.81 -9.10
C ILE A 10 4.05 10.94 -7.90
N VAL A 11 3.51 11.29 -6.75
CA VAL A 11 4.26 11.37 -5.48
C VAL A 11 3.58 10.47 -4.46
N ILE A 12 4.34 9.54 -3.90
CA ILE A 12 3.86 8.55 -2.94
C ILE A 12 4.49 8.88 -1.59
N MET A 13 3.67 9.18 -0.62
CA MET A 13 4.06 9.39 0.77
C MET A 13 3.70 8.17 1.59
N GLN A 14 4.65 7.68 2.38
CA GLN A 14 4.45 6.62 3.36
C GLN A 14 4.59 7.21 4.76
N GLU A 15 4.06 6.48 5.74
CA GLU A 15 4.15 6.84 7.15
C GLU A 15 3.54 8.22 7.47
N CYS A 16 2.40 8.56 6.87
CA CYS A 16 1.73 9.85 7.05
C CYS A 16 1.40 10.19 8.52
N LYS A 17 1.22 9.17 9.38
CA LYS A 17 0.91 9.29 10.83
C LYS A 17 -0.33 10.14 11.14
N ILE A 18 -1.31 10.14 10.25
CA ILE A 18 -2.58 10.85 10.41
C ILE A 18 -3.77 9.91 10.26
N GLN A 19 -4.92 10.31 10.80
CA GLN A 19 -6.21 9.67 10.56
C GLN A 19 -7.11 10.58 9.73
N ARG A 20 -8.24 10.07 9.21
CA ARG A 20 -9.16 10.87 8.37
C ARG A 20 -9.61 12.18 9.01
N LYS A 21 -9.80 12.20 10.34
CA LYS A 21 -10.19 13.40 11.10
C LYS A 21 -9.10 14.47 11.20
N ASP A 22 -7.85 14.10 10.91
CA ASP A 22 -6.70 14.99 10.98
C ASP A 22 -6.38 15.60 9.60
N LEU A 23 -7.11 15.20 8.55
CA LEU A 23 -6.97 15.78 7.21
C LEU A 23 -7.39 17.26 7.22
N THR A 24 -6.60 18.07 6.54
CA THR A 24 -6.86 19.50 6.33
C THR A 24 -7.05 19.78 4.85
N ASP A 25 -7.70 20.91 4.53
CA ASP A 25 -7.92 21.32 3.14
C ASP A 25 -6.60 21.43 2.37
N GLU A 26 -5.52 21.89 3.00
CA GLU A 26 -4.21 22.02 2.34
C GLU A 26 -3.58 20.66 1.96
N MET A 27 -3.96 19.57 2.64
CA MET A 27 -3.50 18.22 2.31
C MET A 27 -4.32 17.58 1.19
N VAL A 28 -5.56 18.03 0.99
CA VAL A 28 -6.52 17.40 0.06
C VAL A 28 -6.69 18.21 -1.22
N LEU A 29 -6.71 19.54 -1.10
CA LEU A 29 -7.00 20.49 -2.17
C LEU A 29 -5.69 21.11 -2.69
N VAL A 30 -4.79 20.27 -3.18
CA VAL A 30 -3.52 20.71 -3.77
C VAL A 30 -3.75 21.11 -5.23
N PRO A 31 -3.56 22.38 -5.63
CA PRO A 31 -3.86 22.82 -7.00
C PRO A 31 -3.11 22.01 -8.07
N GLY A 32 -3.86 21.41 -9.00
CA GLY A 32 -3.30 20.58 -10.09
C GLY A 32 -3.00 19.13 -9.72
N TRP A 33 -3.37 18.69 -8.51
CA TRP A 33 -3.13 17.35 -8.01
C TRP A 33 -4.39 16.74 -7.43
N ASP A 34 -4.60 15.46 -7.73
CA ASP A 34 -5.54 14.62 -6.99
C ASP A 34 -4.79 13.80 -5.96
N VAL A 35 -5.45 13.39 -4.88
CA VAL A 35 -4.83 12.61 -3.80
C VAL A 35 -5.70 11.44 -3.36
N PHE A 36 -5.04 10.31 -3.11
CA PHE A 36 -5.65 9.06 -2.69
C PHE A 36 -4.99 8.59 -1.39
N PHE A 37 -5.80 8.30 -0.37
CA PHE A 37 -5.31 7.95 0.95
C PHE A 37 -5.72 6.55 1.36
N SER A 38 -4.81 5.85 2.06
CA SER A 38 -5.13 4.72 2.92
C SER A 38 -4.60 5.06 4.31
N LEU A 39 -5.50 5.26 5.28
CA LEU A 39 -5.16 5.72 6.64
C LEU A 39 -5.57 4.70 7.69
N PRO A 40 -4.84 4.57 8.81
CA PRO A 40 -5.20 3.64 9.88
C PRO A 40 -6.58 3.95 10.47
N LYS A 41 -7.40 2.91 10.66
CA LYS A 41 -8.73 3.07 11.24
C LYS A 41 -8.70 3.30 12.75
N HIS A 42 -7.79 2.63 13.46
CA HIS A 42 -7.87 2.54 14.93
C HIS A 42 -6.70 3.20 15.67
N LYS A 43 -5.48 3.19 15.09
CA LYS A 43 -4.27 3.64 15.78
C LYS A 43 -3.89 5.06 15.37
N LYS A 44 -3.93 6.00 16.31
CA LYS A 44 -3.50 7.40 16.10
C LYS A 44 -1.98 7.47 15.89
N GLY A 45 -1.52 8.34 14.99
CA GLY A 45 -0.09 8.59 14.79
C GLY A 45 0.66 7.41 14.17
N TYR A 46 -0.01 6.58 13.37
CA TYR A 46 0.51 5.31 12.88
C TYR A 46 0.38 5.18 11.36
N SER A 47 1.37 4.57 10.69
CA SER A 47 1.25 4.16 9.27
C SER A 47 0.72 5.28 8.37
N GLY A 48 -0.08 4.94 7.35
CA GLY A 48 -0.70 5.87 6.41
C GLY A 48 0.08 5.93 5.10
N VAL A 49 -0.64 5.84 3.99
CA VAL A 49 -0.13 6.04 2.63
C VAL A 49 -0.97 7.08 1.93
N ALA A 50 -0.32 8.00 1.23
CA ALA A 50 -0.97 8.96 0.34
C ALA A 50 -0.29 8.94 -1.02
N ILE A 51 -1.09 8.90 -2.10
CA ILE A 51 -0.58 9.03 -3.47
C ILE A 51 -1.19 10.27 -4.07
N TYR A 52 -0.34 11.22 -4.45
CA TYR A 52 -0.70 12.41 -5.20
C TYR A 52 -0.40 12.17 -6.67
N THR A 53 -1.34 12.53 -7.54
CA THR A 53 -1.18 12.40 -9.00
C THR A 53 -1.49 13.72 -9.68
N ARG A 54 -0.66 14.15 -10.63
CA ARG A 54 -0.91 15.35 -11.42
C ARG A 54 -2.14 15.14 -12.30
N ASN A 55 -3.23 15.85 -12.01
CA ASN A 55 -4.54 15.55 -12.58
C ASN A 55 -4.63 15.77 -14.09
N ALA A 56 -3.79 16.66 -14.65
CA ALA A 56 -3.75 16.98 -16.07
C ALA A 56 -3.01 15.94 -16.93
N THR A 57 -2.11 15.14 -16.35
CA THR A 57 -1.20 14.26 -17.10
C THR A 57 -1.28 12.80 -16.67
N CYS A 58 -1.60 12.54 -15.40
CA CYS A 58 -1.55 11.22 -14.81
C CYS A 58 -2.78 10.99 -13.92
N ALA A 59 -3.96 10.90 -14.54
CA ALA A 59 -5.20 10.62 -13.82
C ALA A 59 -5.47 9.11 -13.78
N PRO A 60 -5.64 8.50 -12.59
CA PRO A 60 -6.03 7.10 -12.50
C PRO A 60 -7.50 6.90 -12.92
N ILE A 61 -7.80 5.75 -13.52
CA ILE A 61 -9.15 5.33 -13.89
C ILE A 61 -9.87 4.60 -12.75
N ARG A 62 -9.13 4.03 -11.79
CA ARG A 62 -9.67 3.43 -10.56
C ARG A 62 -8.69 3.62 -9.40
N ALA A 63 -9.23 3.63 -8.18
CA ALA A 63 -8.46 3.75 -6.94
C ALA A 63 -9.07 2.86 -5.85
N GLU A 64 -8.23 2.12 -5.14
CA GLU A 64 -8.61 1.23 -4.04
C GLU A 64 -7.72 1.42 -2.82
N GLU A 65 -8.32 1.26 -1.63
CA GLU A 65 -7.60 1.13 -0.36
C GLU A 65 -7.40 -0.35 -0.02
N GLY A 66 -6.22 -0.69 0.49
CA GLY A 66 -5.88 -2.05 0.92
C GLY A 66 -5.28 -2.91 -0.20
N ILE A 67 -4.82 -4.10 0.16
CA ILE A 67 -4.21 -5.08 -0.76
C ILE A 67 -5.14 -6.26 -1.04
N LEU A 68 -6.03 -6.57 -0.09
CA LEU A 68 -6.94 -7.70 -0.17
C LEU A 68 -8.30 -7.30 -0.76
N GLY A 69 -8.65 -6.02 -0.84
CA GLY A 69 -9.93 -5.57 -1.38
C GLY A 69 -11.12 -5.92 -0.49
N VAL A 70 -10.87 -6.21 0.78
CA VAL A 70 -11.93 -6.44 1.79
C VAL A 70 -12.48 -5.14 2.35
N LEU A 71 -11.81 -4.01 2.07
CA LEU A 71 -12.32 -2.69 2.35
C LEU A 71 -13.44 -2.31 1.37
N THR A 72 -14.27 -1.35 1.76
CA THR A 72 -15.39 -0.88 0.95
C THR A 72 -15.10 0.48 0.34
N PRO A 73 -15.61 0.77 -0.86
CA PRO A 73 -15.63 2.12 -1.42
C PRO A 73 -16.38 3.10 -0.52
N PRO A 74 -16.09 4.42 -0.61
CA PRO A 74 -16.88 5.46 0.04
C PRO A 74 -18.37 5.32 -0.32
N GLY A 75 -19.24 5.27 0.70
CA GLY A 75 -20.69 5.15 0.52
C GLY A 75 -21.20 3.74 0.18
N SER A 76 -20.34 2.72 0.13
CA SER A 76 -20.72 1.33 -0.12
C SER A 76 -20.51 0.45 1.12
N SER A 77 -21.36 -0.57 1.28
CA SER A 77 -21.17 -1.68 2.22
C SER A 77 -20.59 -2.94 1.56
N ILE A 78 -20.39 -2.92 0.24
CA ILE A 78 -19.87 -4.05 -0.54
C ILE A 78 -18.35 -3.88 -0.68
N PRO A 79 -17.54 -4.90 -0.29
CA PRO A 79 -16.10 -4.87 -0.47
C PRO A 79 -15.67 -4.71 -1.93
N TRP A 80 -14.50 -4.10 -2.18
CA TRP A 80 -13.94 -3.94 -3.53
C TRP A 80 -13.91 -5.25 -4.33
N ARG A 81 -13.54 -6.36 -3.68
CA ARG A 81 -13.45 -7.68 -4.31
C ARG A 81 -14.78 -8.30 -4.71
N ASP A 82 -15.89 -7.80 -4.17
CA ASP A 82 -17.23 -8.32 -4.39
C ASP A 82 -18.05 -7.41 -5.32
N LEU A 83 -17.48 -6.28 -5.75
CA LEU A 83 -18.07 -5.42 -6.77
C LEU A 83 -17.99 -6.06 -8.16
N PRO A 84 -18.83 -5.60 -9.11
CA PRO A 84 -18.71 -6.00 -10.52
C PRO A 84 -17.29 -5.77 -11.08
N PRO A 85 -16.80 -6.62 -12.01
CA PRO A 85 -15.43 -6.54 -12.52
C PRO A 85 -15.01 -5.20 -13.13
N ASP A 86 -15.97 -4.41 -13.62
CA ASP A 86 -15.76 -3.07 -14.18
C ASP A 86 -15.62 -1.97 -13.10
N GLN A 87 -15.92 -2.28 -11.84
CA GLN A 87 -15.93 -1.34 -10.71
C GLN A 87 -14.76 -1.55 -9.72
N HIS A 88 -13.80 -2.43 -10.06
CA HIS A 88 -12.65 -2.70 -9.23
C HIS A 88 -11.39 -2.97 -10.07
N ILE A 89 -10.20 -2.84 -9.46
CA ILE A 89 -8.89 -3.10 -10.09
C ILE A 89 -8.66 -4.60 -10.26
N GLY A 90 -9.14 -5.44 -9.34
CA GLY A 90 -9.04 -6.91 -9.46
C GLY A 90 -7.65 -7.47 -9.17
N GLY A 91 -7.49 -8.80 -9.28
CA GLY A 91 -6.24 -9.50 -8.96
C GLY A 91 -6.15 -9.97 -7.49
N TYR A 92 -7.29 -10.09 -6.79
CA TYR A 92 -7.31 -10.41 -5.36
C TYR A 92 -6.76 -11.82 -5.11
N PRO A 93 -6.08 -12.07 -3.98
CA PRO A 93 -5.73 -13.43 -3.58
C PRO A 93 -6.98 -14.32 -3.52
N ARG A 94 -6.91 -15.49 -4.18
CA ARG A 94 -7.95 -16.51 -4.19
C ARG A 94 -7.76 -17.51 -3.05
N ALA A 95 -8.80 -18.28 -2.75
CA ALA A 95 -8.74 -19.36 -1.77
C ALA A 95 -7.55 -20.29 -2.05
N GLY A 96 -6.72 -20.55 -1.03
CA GLY A 96 -5.51 -21.38 -1.14
C GLY A 96 -4.23 -20.64 -1.57
N GLN A 97 -4.29 -19.36 -1.98
CA GLN A 97 -3.07 -18.60 -2.31
C GLN A 97 -2.41 -17.94 -1.09
N LEU A 98 -3.14 -17.81 0.03
CA LEU A 98 -2.62 -17.28 1.28
C LEU A 98 -2.79 -18.31 2.40
N SER A 99 -1.80 -18.40 3.27
CA SER A 99 -1.80 -19.24 4.48
C SER A 99 -1.64 -18.41 5.76
N SER A 100 -2.07 -17.14 5.74
CA SER A 100 -1.91 -16.20 6.86
C SER A 100 -2.81 -16.56 8.04
N GLU A 101 -2.27 -16.54 9.26
CA GLU A 101 -3.06 -16.63 10.51
C GLU A 101 -3.81 -15.33 10.82
N VAL A 102 -3.40 -14.22 10.20
CA VAL A 102 -4.06 -12.91 10.34
C VAL A 102 -5.21 -12.80 9.35
N ASP A 103 -6.38 -12.40 9.85
CA ASP A 103 -7.56 -12.19 9.02
C ASP A 103 -7.38 -10.99 8.06
N ALA A 104 -8.09 -11.04 6.94
CA ALA A 104 -7.95 -10.08 5.86
C ALA A 104 -8.33 -8.64 6.28
N ALA A 105 -9.35 -8.49 7.14
CA ALA A 105 -9.80 -7.17 7.57
C ALA A 105 -8.74 -6.50 8.44
N THR A 106 -8.11 -7.26 9.33
CA THR A 106 -6.98 -6.78 10.14
C THR A 106 -5.80 -6.36 9.26
N LEU A 107 -5.40 -7.18 8.27
CA LEU A 107 -4.30 -6.85 7.35
C LEU A 107 -4.52 -5.52 6.58
N ASP A 108 -5.74 -5.28 6.08
CA ASP A 108 -6.07 -4.05 5.35
C ASP A 108 -6.41 -2.84 6.27
N SER A 109 -6.61 -3.04 7.58
CA SER A 109 -7.07 -1.98 8.49
C SER A 109 -6.03 -0.90 8.86
N GLU A 110 -4.75 -1.18 8.62
CA GLU A 110 -3.63 -0.37 9.12
C GLU A 110 -3.20 0.77 8.18
N GLY A 111 -3.93 1.00 7.08
CA GLY A 111 -3.64 2.12 6.17
C GLY A 111 -2.31 1.97 5.44
N ARG A 112 -2.02 0.76 4.92
CA ARG A 112 -0.69 0.38 4.41
C ARG A 112 -0.58 0.37 2.89
N CYS A 113 -1.69 0.49 2.17
CA CYS A 113 -1.69 0.28 0.73
C CYS A 113 -2.73 1.17 0.04
N VAL A 114 -2.29 1.88 -1.00
CA VAL A 114 -3.16 2.50 -2.00
C VAL A 114 -2.82 1.87 -3.34
N VAL A 115 -3.84 1.41 -4.06
CA VAL A 115 -3.69 0.85 -5.41
C VAL A 115 -4.42 1.74 -6.39
N LEU A 116 -3.70 2.23 -7.40
CA LEU A 116 -4.26 3.05 -8.48
C LEU A 116 -4.11 2.31 -9.80
N GLU A 117 -5.17 2.30 -10.60
CA GLU A 117 -5.12 1.79 -11.97
C GLU A 117 -5.11 2.97 -12.94
N PHE A 118 -4.11 3.01 -13.81
CA PHE A 118 -4.00 3.92 -14.93
C PHE A 118 -4.32 3.17 -16.22
N PRO A 119 -4.59 3.86 -17.34
CA PRO A 119 -4.82 3.20 -18.63
C PRO A 119 -3.70 2.24 -19.07
N ALA A 120 -2.46 2.47 -18.62
CA ALA A 120 -1.29 1.70 -19.04
C ALA A 120 -0.75 0.72 -17.97
N PHE A 121 -0.95 0.99 -16.68
CA PHE A 121 -0.36 0.20 -15.59
C PHE A 121 -1.17 0.31 -14.29
N VAL A 122 -0.93 -0.61 -13.36
CA VAL A 122 -1.39 -0.54 -11.98
C VAL A 122 -0.23 -0.15 -11.07
N LEU A 123 -0.42 0.89 -10.28
CA LEU A 123 0.50 1.33 -9.25
C LEU A 123 0.05 0.81 -7.89
N ILE A 124 0.94 0.12 -7.18
CA ILE A 124 0.77 -0.27 -5.78
C ILE A 124 1.75 0.56 -4.95
N GLY A 125 1.23 1.54 -4.22
CA GLY A 125 1.99 2.30 -3.22
C GLY A 125 1.81 1.68 -1.84
N THR A 126 2.90 1.22 -1.23
CA THR A 126 2.85 0.46 0.03
C THR A 126 3.72 1.04 1.15
N TYR A 127 3.30 0.83 2.39
CA TYR A 127 4.12 0.90 3.59
C TYR A 127 4.04 -0.43 4.34
N SER A 128 5.02 -1.30 4.07
CA SER A 128 5.08 -2.64 4.64
C SER A 128 5.39 -2.61 6.14
N PRO A 129 4.90 -3.57 6.92
CA PRO A 129 5.19 -3.64 8.36
C PRO A 129 6.69 -3.81 8.63
N ALA A 130 7.26 -2.92 9.43
CA ALA A 130 8.64 -3.03 9.89
C ALA A 130 8.80 -4.15 10.94
N THR A 131 9.97 -4.80 10.93
CA THR A 131 10.38 -5.72 11.99
C THR A 131 10.73 -4.92 13.25
N ARG A 132 10.11 -5.24 14.39
CA ARG A 132 10.44 -4.64 15.70
C ARG A 132 10.68 -5.71 16.76
N ASP A 133 9.75 -6.65 16.84
CA ASP A 133 9.80 -7.83 17.68
C ASP A 133 8.98 -8.95 17.00
N SER A 134 9.09 -10.17 17.51
CA SER A 134 8.46 -11.34 16.89
C SER A 134 6.93 -11.37 17.04
N SER A 135 6.32 -10.45 17.79
CA SER A 135 4.86 -10.45 18.00
C SER A 135 4.06 -10.07 16.74
N ARG A 136 4.75 -9.57 15.71
CA ARG A 136 4.17 -9.06 14.47
C ARG A 136 4.67 -9.77 13.22
N ASP A 137 5.45 -10.83 13.37
CA ASP A 137 6.02 -11.57 12.25
C ASP A 137 4.92 -12.15 11.35
N ASP A 138 3.88 -12.76 11.91
CA ASP A 138 2.76 -13.31 11.14
C ASP A 138 2.02 -12.23 10.35
N PHE A 139 1.84 -11.05 10.95
CA PHE A 139 1.23 -9.91 10.24
C PHE A 139 2.13 -9.44 9.10
N ARG A 140 3.44 -9.31 9.34
CA ARG A 140 4.41 -8.87 8.33
C ARG A 140 4.47 -9.85 7.17
N LEU A 141 4.64 -11.13 7.46
CA LEU A 141 4.67 -12.19 6.44
C LEU A 141 3.34 -12.30 5.71
N GLY A 142 2.21 -12.24 6.43
CA GLY A 142 0.87 -12.22 5.83
C GLY A 142 0.68 -11.06 4.86
N TYR A 143 1.15 -9.85 5.22
CA TYR A 143 1.10 -8.67 4.37
C TYR A 143 1.99 -8.81 3.12
N LEU A 144 3.26 -9.23 3.29
CA LEU A 144 4.19 -9.41 2.17
C LEU A 144 3.72 -10.51 1.20
N ASN A 145 3.17 -11.60 1.72
CA ASN A 145 2.57 -12.66 0.89
C ASN A 145 1.33 -12.16 0.14
N ALA A 146 0.47 -11.36 0.78
CA ALA A 146 -0.67 -10.74 0.12
C ALA A 146 -0.24 -9.79 -1.01
N LEU A 147 0.83 -9.03 -0.79
CA LEU A 147 1.43 -8.14 -1.79
C LEU A 147 1.96 -8.92 -3.00
N ASP A 148 2.80 -9.94 -2.78
CA ASP A 148 3.35 -10.80 -3.84
C ASP A 148 2.23 -11.48 -4.65
N VAL A 149 1.26 -12.09 -3.98
CA VAL A 149 0.13 -12.76 -4.65
C VAL A 149 -0.70 -11.77 -5.47
N ARG A 150 -0.98 -10.59 -4.93
CA ARG A 150 -1.74 -9.54 -5.64
C ARG A 150 -1.00 -9.08 -6.89
N VAL A 151 0.31 -8.84 -6.80
CA VAL A 151 1.15 -8.49 -7.96
C VAL A 151 1.08 -9.59 -9.02
N ARG A 152 1.33 -10.85 -8.65
CA ARG A 152 1.30 -11.98 -9.59
C ARG A 152 -0.06 -12.17 -10.26
N ASN A 153 -1.14 -12.02 -9.50
CA ASN A 153 -2.49 -12.14 -10.04
C ASN A 153 -2.82 -11.00 -11.02
N LEU A 154 -2.38 -9.77 -10.75
CA LEU A 154 -2.52 -8.63 -11.69
C LEU A 154 -1.71 -8.86 -12.97
N VAL A 155 -0.46 -9.30 -12.85
CA VAL A 155 0.38 -9.65 -14.01
C VAL A 155 -0.24 -10.77 -14.84
N ALA A 156 -0.79 -11.80 -14.18
CA ALA A 156 -1.50 -12.89 -14.86
C ALA A 156 -2.78 -12.43 -15.58
N GLN A 157 -3.35 -11.28 -15.20
CA GLN A 157 -4.46 -10.63 -15.91
C GLN A 157 -3.98 -9.75 -17.09
N GLY A 158 -2.68 -9.74 -17.38
CA GLY A 158 -2.08 -8.94 -18.46
C GLY A 158 -1.84 -7.48 -18.09
N LYS A 159 -1.84 -7.14 -16.79
CA LYS A 159 -1.57 -5.77 -16.33
C LYS A 159 -0.09 -5.56 -16.09
N GLU A 160 0.42 -4.41 -16.53
CA GLU A 160 1.72 -3.90 -16.10
C GLU A 160 1.60 -3.40 -14.65
N VAL A 161 2.50 -3.82 -13.77
CA VAL A 161 2.42 -3.50 -12.34
C VAL A 161 3.68 -2.79 -11.87
N ILE A 162 3.52 -1.63 -11.26
CA ILE A 162 4.56 -0.89 -10.56
C ILE A 162 4.30 -1.03 -9.06
N LEU A 163 5.20 -1.71 -8.35
CA LEU A 163 5.21 -1.78 -6.89
C LEU A 163 6.28 -0.83 -6.34
N THR A 164 5.90 0.04 -5.41
CA THR A 164 6.83 1.01 -4.82
C THR A 164 6.37 1.45 -3.43
N GLY A 165 7.30 2.04 -2.68
CA GLY A 165 7.13 2.46 -1.30
C GLY A 165 8.16 1.81 -0.39
N ASP A 166 7.92 1.86 0.92
CA ASP A 166 8.82 1.27 1.90
C ASP A 166 8.41 -0.18 2.18
N LEU A 167 9.24 -1.12 1.69
CA LEU A 167 9.05 -2.55 1.88
C LEU A 167 9.55 -3.04 3.24
N ASN A 168 10.33 -2.25 3.98
CA ASN A 168 10.96 -2.67 5.23
C ASN A 168 11.70 -4.03 5.11
N VAL A 169 12.40 -4.21 3.98
CA VAL A 169 13.21 -5.39 3.65
C VAL A 169 14.55 -4.91 3.12
N ILE A 170 15.62 -5.48 3.68
CA ILE A 170 16.99 -5.36 3.17
C ILE A 170 17.21 -6.60 2.30
N LEU A 171 17.54 -6.41 1.03
CA LEU A 171 17.64 -7.53 0.09
C LEU A 171 19.02 -8.19 0.16
N GLU A 172 20.08 -7.38 0.08
CA GLU A 172 21.46 -7.86 0.07
C GLU A 172 22.30 -7.20 1.18
N GLU A 173 23.47 -7.77 1.45
CA GLU A 173 24.43 -7.19 2.41
C GLU A 173 24.80 -5.75 2.05
N LEU A 174 24.90 -5.43 0.76
CA LEU A 174 25.24 -4.09 0.27
C LEU A 174 24.19 -3.03 0.66
N ASP A 175 22.95 -3.45 0.91
CA ASP A 175 21.84 -2.56 1.25
C ASP A 175 21.84 -2.16 2.74
N THR A 176 22.82 -2.60 3.53
CA THR A 176 22.93 -2.25 4.94
C THR A 176 24.35 -1.93 5.39
N CYS A 177 24.49 -0.87 6.21
CA CYS A 177 25.76 -0.50 6.81
C CYS A 177 26.13 -1.33 8.04
N ASN A 178 25.18 -2.07 8.64
CA ASN A 178 25.32 -2.67 9.97
C ASN A 178 25.01 -4.18 10.00
N LEU A 179 25.22 -4.91 8.89
CA LEU A 179 24.87 -6.33 8.79
C LEU A 179 25.40 -7.17 9.96
N ARG A 180 26.70 -7.02 10.28
CA ARG A 180 27.36 -7.79 11.34
C ARG A 180 26.73 -7.58 12.72
N GLU A 181 26.33 -6.35 13.04
CA GLU A 181 25.67 -6.06 14.32
C GLU A 181 24.25 -6.64 14.37
N MET A 182 23.53 -6.62 13.24
CA MET A 182 22.19 -7.20 13.14
C MET A 182 22.23 -8.72 13.28
N LEU A 183 23.10 -9.41 12.52
CA LEU A 183 23.29 -10.86 12.63
C LEU A 183 23.62 -11.27 14.07
N ARG A 184 24.53 -10.54 14.73
CA ARG A 184 24.88 -10.79 16.13
C ARG A 184 23.68 -10.63 17.07
N LYS A 185 22.82 -9.62 16.87
CA LYS A 185 21.60 -9.43 17.68
C LYS A 185 20.59 -10.55 17.46
N GLU A 186 20.51 -11.09 16.25
CA GLU A 186 19.63 -12.21 15.89
C GLU A 186 20.25 -13.59 16.22
N GLY A 187 21.46 -13.63 16.79
CA GLY A 187 22.14 -14.87 17.14
C GLY A 187 22.64 -15.66 15.92
N MET A 188 22.74 -15.01 14.76
CA MET A 188 23.29 -15.58 13.54
C MET A 188 24.78 -15.25 13.44
N THR A 189 25.60 -16.22 13.01
CA THR A 189 27.05 -16.10 12.81
C THR A 189 27.40 -15.75 11.39
#